data_AF-A0A2T5CD08-F1
#
_entry.id   AF-A0A2T5CD08-F1
#
_cell.length_a   1.000
_cell.length_b   1.000
_cell.length_c   1.000
_cell.angle_alpha   90.00
_cell.angle_beta   90.00
_cell.angle_gamma   90.00
#
_symmetry.space_group_name_H-M   'P 1'
#
loop_
_entity.id
_entity.type
_entity.pdbx_description
1 polymer ?
#
loop_
_entity_poly.entity_id
_entity_poly.type
_entity_poly.pdbx_seq_one_letter_code
_entity_poly.pdbx_strand_id
1 'polypeptide(L)'
;MYSQEILHDIAKPFVVAGIHKDEKSALTDIIIDFAQRKIRSYESTIQDLENKHGCDFERFSLMLRERADLAMEDDWFDWKAAEEMRQAWKDVNRMIMNNV
;
A
#
# COMPACT_ATOMS: atom_id res chain seq x y z
N MET A 1 15.42 7.48 24.94
CA MET A 1 14.15 6.71 24.99
C MET A 1 14.32 5.50 24.11
N TYR A 2 14.12 4.30 24.66
CA TYR A 2 14.33 3.06 23.92
C TYR A 2 13.09 2.76 23.04
N SER A 3 13.27 2.19 21.84
CA SER A 3 12.17 1.94 20.89
C SER A 3 11.01 1.13 21.48
N GLN A 4 11.31 0.19 22.39
CA GLN A 4 10.31 -0.61 23.10
C GLN A 4 9.42 0.23 24.03
N GLU A 5 9.99 1.24 24.68
CA GLU A 5 9.28 2.13 25.59
C GLU A 5 8.25 2.98 24.82
N ILE A 6 8.65 3.50 23.66
CA ILE A 6 7.77 4.26 22.76
C ILE A 6 6.59 3.41 22.28
N LEU A 7 6.86 2.19 21.81
CA LEU A 7 5.82 1.30 21.30
C LEU A 7 4.86 0.87 22.41
N HIS A 8 5.36 0.62 23.62
CA HIS A 8 4.52 0.33 24.79
C HIS A 8 3.60 1.52 25.10
N ASP A 9 4.14 2.73 25.20
CA ASP A 9 3.35 3.92 25.56
C ASP A 9 2.26 4.25 24.53
N ILE A 10 2.52 3.98 23.25
CA ILE A 10 1.54 4.18 22.16
C ILE A 10 0.47 3.07 22.17
N ALA A 11 0.85 1.81 22.43
CA ALA A 11 -0.06 0.66 22.33
C ALA A 11 -0.89 0.40 23.60
N LYS A 12 -0.35 0.72 24.78
CA LYS A 12 -0.99 0.47 26.08
C LYS A 12 -2.39 1.05 26.23
N PRO A 13 -2.72 2.27 25.75
CA PRO A 13 -4.08 2.81 25.84
C PRO A 13 -5.14 1.89 25.20
N PHE A 14 -4.80 1.19 24.11
CA PHE A 14 -5.72 0.26 23.45
C PHE A 14 -6.02 -0.98 24.31
N VAL A 15 -5.03 -1.43 25.08
CA VAL A 15 -5.18 -2.57 26.00
C VAL A 15 -5.96 -2.16 27.23
N VAL A 16 -5.63 -1.01 27.83
CA VAL A 16 -6.33 -0.47 29.02
C VAL A 16 -7.80 -0.19 28.72
N ALA A 17 -8.12 0.25 27.51
CA ALA A 17 -9.49 0.46 27.06
C ALA A 17 -10.25 -0.85 26.72
N GLY A 18 -9.59 -2.01 26.78
CA GLY A 18 -10.17 -3.31 26.42
C GLY A 18 -10.43 -3.51 24.93
N ILE A 19 -9.83 -2.69 24.06
CA ILE A 19 -10.00 -2.78 22.59
C ILE A 19 -9.16 -3.93 22.02
N HIS A 20 -7.95 -4.12 22.56
CA HIS A 20 -7.03 -5.19 22.17
C HIS A 20 -6.57 -5.99 23.39
N LYS A 21 -6.22 -7.27 23.18
CA LYS A 21 -5.80 -8.18 24.26
C LYS A 21 -4.43 -7.85 24.85
N ASP A 22 -3.53 -7.33 24.01
CA ASP A 22 -2.13 -7.03 24.33
C ASP A 22 -1.58 -6.02 23.32
N GLU A 23 -0.42 -5.41 23.62
CA GLU A 23 0.22 -4.41 22.76
C GLU A 23 0.61 -4.98 21.39
N LYS A 24 0.97 -6.29 21.32
CA LYS A 24 1.30 -6.95 20.05
C LYS A 24 0.10 -6.92 19.11
N SER A 25 -1.07 -7.35 19.57
CA SER A 25 -2.30 -7.36 18.77
C SER A 25 -2.71 -5.96 18.32
N ALA A 26 -2.64 -4.97 19.21
CA ALA A 26 -2.90 -3.57 18.85
C ALA A 26 -1.99 -3.08 17.73
N LEU A 27 -0.68 -3.28 17.86
CA LEU A 27 0.28 -2.85 16.85
C LEU A 27 0.13 -3.62 15.54
N THR A 28 -0.07 -4.94 15.60
CA THR A 28 -0.31 -5.78 14.43
C THR A 28 -1.52 -5.29 13.63
N ASP A 29 -2.66 -5.08 14.29
CA ASP A 29 -3.89 -4.70 13.62
C ASP A 29 -3.79 -3.31 12.98
N ILE A 30 -3.15 -2.36 13.68
CA ILE A 30 -2.88 -1.02 13.15
C ILE A 30 -2.00 -1.07 11.90
N ILE A 31 -0.93 -1.86 11.92
CA ILE A 31 0.02 -1.95 10.81
C ILE A 31 -0.65 -2.66 9.61
N ILE A 32 -1.42 -3.73 9.85
CA ILE A 32 -2.18 -4.42 8.80
C ILE A 32 -3.18 -3.45 8.15
N ASP A 33 -3.97 -2.73 8.94
CA ASP A 33 -4.93 -1.75 8.41
C ASP A 33 -4.22 -0.65 7.59
N PHE A 34 -3.08 -0.16 8.06
CA PHE A 34 -2.30 0.83 7.33
C PHE A 34 -1.79 0.29 5.99
N ALA A 35 -1.22 -0.92 5.97
CA ALA A 35 -0.75 -1.56 4.74
C ALA A 35 -1.91 -1.77 3.75
N GLN A 36 -3.06 -2.25 4.23
CA GLN A 36 -4.25 -2.44 3.41
C GLN A 36 -4.80 -1.13 2.85
N ARG A 37 -4.80 -0.03 3.63
CA ARG A 37 -5.18 1.30 3.12
C ARG A 37 -4.26 1.77 2.00
N LYS A 38 -2.94 1.53 2.12
CA LYS A 38 -1.98 1.85 1.05
C LYS A 38 -2.21 1.02 -0.20
N ILE A 39 -2.43 -0.29 -0.06
CA ILE A 39 -2.77 -1.18 -1.18
C ILE A 39 -4.01 -0.66 -1.92
N ARG A 40 -5.10 -0.37 -1.20
CA ARG A 40 -6.34 0.15 -1.79
C ARG A 40 -6.14 1.48 -2.53
N SER A 41 -5.28 2.36 -2.00
CA SER A 41 -4.97 3.63 -2.66
C SER A 41 -4.31 3.42 -4.02
N TYR A 42 -3.32 2.54 -4.10
CA TYR A 42 -2.65 2.25 -5.38
C TYR A 42 -3.53 1.45 -6.34
N GLU A 43 -4.36 0.55 -5.82
CA GLU A 43 -5.38 -0.14 -6.63
C GLU A 43 -6.37 0.85 -7.25
N SER A 44 -6.80 1.88 -6.51
CA SER A 44 -7.64 2.95 -7.06
C SER A 44 -6.91 3.74 -8.15
N THR A 45 -5.66 4.15 -7.92
CA THR A 45 -4.86 4.88 -8.92
C THR A 45 -4.69 4.07 -10.20
N ILE A 46 -4.41 2.78 -10.08
CA ILE A 46 -4.26 1.86 -11.22
C ILE A 46 -5.60 1.74 -11.97
N GLN A 47 -6.71 1.58 -11.24
CA GLN A 47 -8.03 1.49 -11.86
C GLN A 47 -8.41 2.79 -12.61
N ASP A 48 -8.07 3.95 -12.07
CA ASP A 48 -8.31 5.24 -12.70
C ASP A 48 -7.52 5.38 -14.02
N LEU A 49 -6.28 4.91 -14.04
CA LEU A 49 -5.43 4.89 -15.23
C LEU A 49 -5.90 3.87 -16.28
N GLU A 50 -6.34 2.68 -15.84
CA GLU A 50 -7.00 1.69 -16.70
C GLU A 50 -8.25 2.27 -17.36
N ASN A 51 -9.08 2.99 -16.59
CA ASN A 51 -10.27 3.63 -17.10
C ASN A 51 -9.94 4.79 -18.07
N LYS A 52 -8.89 5.56 -17.78
CA LYS A 52 -8.44 6.69 -18.63
C LYS A 52 -7.98 6.20 -20.01
N HIS A 53 -7.24 5.09 -20.05
CA HIS A 53 -6.62 4.58 -21.29
C HIS A 53 -7.39 3.43 -21.95
N GLY A 54 -8.36 2.84 -21.26
CA GLY A 54 -9.21 1.76 -21.77
C GLY A 54 -8.46 0.44 -21.97
N CYS A 55 -7.35 0.24 -21.27
CA CYS A 55 -6.52 -0.96 -21.34
C CYS A 55 -5.79 -1.20 -20.02
N ASP A 56 -5.06 -2.31 -19.91
CA ASP A 56 -4.14 -2.57 -18.80
C ASP A 56 -2.77 -1.90 -19.02
N PHE A 57 -1.91 -2.00 -17.99
CA PHE A 57 -0.56 -1.40 -18.00
C PHE A 57 0.34 -1.98 -19.10
N GLU A 58 0.26 -3.28 -19.38
CA GLU A 58 1.10 -3.93 -20.39
C GLU A 58 0.77 -3.41 -21.79
N ARG A 59 -0.52 -3.36 -22.12
CA ARG A 59 -0.99 -2.82 -23.39
C ARG A 59 -0.72 -1.32 -23.50
N PHE A 60 -0.89 -0.56 -22.42
CA PHE A 60 -0.53 0.86 -22.39
C PHE A 60 0.97 1.07 -22.67
N SER A 61 1.83 0.28 -22.04
CA SER A 61 3.29 0.30 -22.24
C SER A 61 3.69 0.01 -23.68
N LEU A 62 2.96 -0.86 -24.40
CA LEU A 62 3.20 -1.13 -25.81
C LEU A 62 2.76 0.05 -26.69
N MET A 63 1.59 0.66 -26.42
CA MET A 63 1.11 1.83 -27.18
C MET A 63 2.07 3.02 -27.05
N LEU A 64 2.62 3.25 -25.86
CA LEU A 64 3.57 4.33 -25.61
C LEU A 64 4.80 4.24 -26.53
N ARG A 65 5.31 3.03 -26.81
CA ARG A 65 6.47 2.84 -27.69
C ARG A 65 6.23 3.27 -29.13
N GLU A 66 4.98 3.25 -29.58
CA GLU A 66 4.60 3.58 -30.95
C GLU A 66 4.08 5.01 -31.10
N ARG A 67 3.56 5.61 -30.02
CA ARG A 67 2.82 6.89 -30.05
C ARG A 67 3.10 7.78 -28.82
N ALA A 68 4.33 7.81 -28.34
CA ALA A 68 4.70 8.59 -27.15
C ALA A 68 4.37 10.09 -27.32
N ASP A 69 3.58 10.61 -26.39
CA ASP A 69 3.54 12.03 -26.04
C ASP A 69 3.86 12.18 -24.55
N LEU A 70 4.22 13.41 -24.14
CA LEU A 70 4.65 13.70 -22.77
C LEU A 70 3.58 13.35 -21.72
N ALA A 71 2.30 13.52 -22.03
CA ALA A 71 1.22 13.22 -21.09
C ALA A 71 1.05 11.71 -20.90
N MET A 72 1.21 10.93 -21.97
CA MET A 72 1.22 9.48 -21.89
C MET A 72 2.45 8.95 -21.13
N GLU A 73 3.61 9.60 -21.27
CA GLU A 73 4.80 9.24 -20.50
C GLU A 73 4.61 9.51 -19.00
N ASP A 74 4.07 10.68 -18.62
CA ASP A 74 3.74 11.01 -17.24
C ASP A 74 2.77 9.99 -16.62
N ASP A 75 1.67 9.69 -17.33
CA ASP A 75 0.72 8.66 -16.90
C ASP A 75 1.38 7.28 -16.75
N TRP A 76 2.32 6.94 -17.64
CA TRP A 76 3.04 5.68 -17.57
C TRP A 76 3.94 5.60 -16.33
N PHE A 77 4.63 6.68 -15.99
CA PHE A 77 5.46 6.75 -14.78
C PHE A 77 4.61 6.60 -13.53
N ASP A 78 3.48 7.31 -13.44
CA ASP A 78 2.56 7.21 -12.32
C ASP A 78 1.99 5.79 -12.18
N TRP A 79 1.60 5.18 -13.30
CA TRP A 79 1.08 3.81 -13.29
C TRP A 79 2.13 2.81 -12.82
N LYS A 80 3.34 2.89 -13.39
CA LYS A 80 4.44 1.99 -13.01
C LYS A 80 4.77 2.11 -11.53
N ALA A 81 4.86 3.34 -11.02
CA ALA A 81 5.10 3.58 -9.60
C ALA A 81 3.98 2.99 -8.72
N ALA A 82 2.71 3.13 -9.15
CA ALA A 82 1.59 2.55 -8.43
C ALA A 82 1.62 1.02 -8.41
N GLU A 83 1.93 0.37 -9.53
CA GLU A 83 2.10 -1.08 -9.64
C GLU A 83 3.20 -1.61 -8.70
N GLU A 84 4.39 -1.00 -8.75
CA GLU A 84 5.53 -1.37 -7.91
C GLU A 84 5.22 -1.16 -6.42
N MET A 85 4.64 -0.02 -6.05
CA MET A 85 4.29 0.28 -4.67
C MET A 85 3.17 -0.62 -4.16
N ARG A 86 2.14 -0.89 -4.96
CA ARG A 86 1.07 -1.85 -4.61
C ARG A 86 1.68 -3.21 -4.27
N GLN A 87 2.61 -3.68 -5.09
CA GLN A 87 3.27 -4.97 -4.87
C GLN A 87 4.12 -4.97 -3.59
N ALA A 88 4.93 -3.93 -3.38
CA ALA A 88 5.74 -3.79 -2.17
C ALA A 88 4.87 -3.81 -0.89
N TRP A 89 3.73 -3.10 -0.88
CA TRP A 89 2.81 -3.12 0.25
C TRP A 89 2.11 -4.48 0.44
N LYS A 90 1.77 -5.18 -0.65
CA LYS A 90 1.24 -6.56 -0.59
C LYS A 90 2.25 -7.52 0.06
N ASP A 91 3.53 -7.38 -0.26
CA ASP A 91 4.58 -8.21 0.31
C ASP A 91 4.82 -7.91 1.79
N VAL A 92 4.86 -6.63 2.18
CA VAL A 92 4.92 -6.21 3.60
C VAL A 92 3.72 -6.77 4.37
N ASN A 93 2.50 -6.64 3.84
CA ASN A 93 1.30 -7.16 4.48
C ASN A 93 1.38 -8.68 4.68
N ARG A 94 1.89 -9.43 3.69
CA ARG A 94 2.12 -10.88 3.79
C ARG A 94 3.16 -11.22 4.87
N MET A 95 4.26 -10.47 4.93
CA MET A 95 5.29 -10.66 5.97
C MET A 95 4.72 -10.42 7.38
N ILE A 96 3.89 -9.40 7.56
CA ILE A 96 3.26 -9.13 8.85
C ILE A 96 2.34 -10.30 9.23
N MET A 97 1.42 -10.69 8.34
CA MET A 97 0.46 -11.77 8.60
C MET A 97 1.12 -13.12 8.92
N ASN A 98 2.29 -13.41 8.34
CA ASN A 98 3.05 -14.63 8.64
C ASN A 98 3.73 -14.62 10.01
N ASN A 99 3.86 -13.45 10.66
CA ASN A 99 4.52 -13.27 11.96
C ASN A 99 3.52 -13.05 13.11
N VAL A 100 2.21 -13.08 12.83
CA VAL A 100 1.13 -12.89 13.81
C VAL A 100 0.96 -14.11 14.68
#